data_AF-A0A8H6LD40-F1
#
_entry.id   AF-A0A8H6LD40-F1
#
_cell.length_a   1.000
_cell.length_b   1.000
_cell.length_c   1.000
_cell.angle_alpha   90.00
_cell.angle_beta   90.00
_cell.angle_gamma   90.00
#
_symmetry.space_group_name_H-M   'P 1'
#
loop_
_entity.id
_entity.type
_entity.pdbx_description
1 polymer ?
#
loop_
_entity_poly.entity_id
_entity_poly.type
_entity_poly.pdbx_seq_one_letter_code
_entity_poly.pdbx_strand_id
1 'polypeptide(L)'
;MRHSESSYELQVGLDLGIDARDTRRPEVWDGRVTVRFTVQVGDTKSSDTVMLRVAPVLTHHHLQKVEQVLASQDNGNPYLVYFTNILASIVKAAGLKKDLHLFNERSGKWVQGFVEPGYSSMPGPNGTVSIRIMIRCPGDEREGGRQLFLYFRKAGVGAVQHLGKNVSNIDAGGNIEAIPPYTFKGKSWPAGRLVHGKDDTEKHHILSYLEAQETQKPLLLDTAWLSVGHVDEFLQFIPAKNKRGWVAVISDPRLAIKLLQDE
;
A
#
# COMPACT_ATOMS: atom_id res chain seq x y z
N MET A 1 -28.73 1.05 8.48
CA MET A 1 -28.97 0.87 9.93
C MET A 1 -29.77 2.06 10.42
N ARG A 2 -30.75 1.86 11.30
CA ARG A 2 -31.50 2.95 11.96
C ARG A 2 -31.39 2.73 13.46
N HIS A 3 -31.04 3.77 14.19
CA HIS A 3 -31.02 3.77 15.64
C HIS A 3 -31.95 4.88 16.13
N SER A 4 -32.58 4.65 17.28
CA SER A 4 -33.55 5.57 17.87
C SER A 4 -33.09 5.90 19.26
N GLU A 5 -33.03 7.19 19.55
CA GLU A 5 -32.55 7.74 20.82
C GLU A 5 -33.75 8.32 21.58
N SER A 6 -33.68 8.28 22.89
CA SER A 6 -34.67 8.93 23.77
C SER A 6 -34.55 10.45 23.71
N SER A 7 -35.62 11.15 24.09
CA SER A 7 -35.59 12.62 24.21
C SER A 7 -34.54 13.10 25.22
N TYR A 8 -34.27 12.31 26.26
CA TYR A 8 -33.26 12.65 27.27
C TYR A 8 -31.84 12.61 26.69
N GLU A 9 -31.50 11.55 25.95
CA GLU A 9 -30.19 11.42 25.29
C GLU A 9 -29.95 12.57 24.29
N LEU A 10 -30.99 12.98 23.56
CA LEU A 10 -30.94 14.14 22.66
C LEU A 10 -30.67 15.46 23.40
N GLN A 11 -31.19 15.63 24.61
CA GLN A 11 -31.00 16.85 25.39
C GLN A 11 -29.60 16.95 26.01
N VAL A 12 -29.01 15.81 26.39
CA VAL A 12 -27.66 15.75 26.97
C VAL A 12 -26.58 15.89 25.89
N GLY A 13 -26.89 15.51 24.65
CA GLY A 13 -25.94 15.50 23.54
C GLY A 13 -25.44 14.09 23.23
N LEU A 14 -25.19 13.82 21.95
CA LEU A 14 -24.81 12.50 21.45
C LEU A 14 -23.46 12.54 20.75
N ASP A 15 -22.58 11.61 21.15
CA ASP A 15 -21.32 11.34 20.47
C ASP A 15 -21.42 10.01 19.72
N LEU A 16 -21.36 10.07 18.39
CA LEU A 16 -21.43 8.88 17.53
C LEU A 16 -20.05 8.53 16.96
N GLY A 17 -19.51 7.39 17.39
CA GLY A 17 -18.34 6.78 16.76
C GLY A 17 -18.74 6.02 15.49
N ILE A 18 -18.14 6.38 14.36
CA ILE A 18 -18.36 5.69 13.07
C ILE A 18 -17.04 5.14 12.58
N ASP A 19 -17.02 3.83 12.33
CA ASP A 19 -15.88 3.13 11.76
C ASP A 19 -16.28 2.37 10.49
N ALA A 20 -15.44 2.46 9.46
CA ALA A 20 -15.65 1.75 8.22
C ALA A 20 -15.19 0.30 8.38
N ARG A 21 -16.02 -0.66 7.97
CA ARG A 21 -15.71 -2.10 8.08
C ARG A 21 -14.88 -2.64 6.91
N ASP A 22 -14.70 -1.85 5.86
CA ASP A 22 -13.85 -2.15 4.72
C ASP A 22 -13.24 -0.84 4.19
N THR A 23 -12.34 -0.98 3.23
CA THR A 23 -11.80 0.10 2.40
C THR A 23 -12.70 0.31 1.18
N ARG A 24 -12.40 1.33 0.38
CA ARG A 24 -13.07 1.47 -0.92
C ARG A 24 -12.77 0.27 -1.81
N ARG A 25 -13.81 -0.30 -2.43
CA ARG A 25 -13.73 -1.48 -3.30
C ARG A 25 -14.27 -1.15 -4.70
N PRO A 26 -13.55 -1.50 -5.78
CA PRO A 26 -14.07 -1.33 -7.13
C PRO A 26 -15.38 -2.11 -7.26
N GLU A 27 -16.40 -1.48 -7.86
CA GLU A 27 -17.70 -2.08 -8.19
C GLU A 27 -18.55 -2.58 -7.01
N VAL A 28 -18.07 -2.45 -5.77
CA VAL A 28 -18.79 -2.91 -4.56
C VAL A 28 -19.19 -1.73 -3.67
N TRP A 29 -18.24 -0.86 -3.31
CA TRP A 29 -18.51 0.31 -2.47
C TRP A 29 -17.55 1.45 -2.81
N ASP A 30 -18.10 2.60 -3.15
CA ASP A 30 -17.35 3.81 -3.54
C ASP A 30 -16.69 4.55 -2.36
N GLY A 31 -16.79 3.98 -1.16
CA GLY A 31 -16.20 4.53 0.05
C GLY A 31 -17.02 5.65 0.69
N ARG A 32 -18.21 6.00 0.17
CA ARG A 32 -19.05 7.08 0.71
C ARG A 32 -20.17 6.52 1.56
N VAL A 33 -20.49 7.24 2.64
CA VAL A 33 -21.69 6.99 3.45
C VAL A 33 -22.35 8.31 3.78
N THR A 34 -23.69 8.31 3.79
CA THR A 34 -24.50 9.46 4.18
C THR A 34 -25.10 9.17 5.54
N VAL A 35 -24.78 10.00 6.53
CA VAL A 35 -25.35 9.91 7.88
C VAL A 35 -26.42 10.98 7.99
N ARG A 36 -27.67 10.54 8.16
CA ARG A 36 -28.82 11.42 8.34
C ARG A 36 -29.27 11.36 9.78
N PHE A 37 -29.28 12.50 10.44
CA PHE A 37 -29.90 12.67 11.74
C PHE A 37 -31.30 13.24 11.55
N THR A 38 -32.29 12.77 12.31
CA THR A 38 -33.68 13.22 12.18
C THR A 38 -34.35 13.24 13.54
N VAL A 39 -34.90 14.40 13.91
CA VAL A 39 -35.70 14.59 15.11
C VAL A 39 -37.17 14.63 14.70
N GLN A 40 -38.01 13.88 15.41
CA GLN A 40 -39.45 13.85 15.19
C GLN A 40 -40.20 14.10 16.50
N VAL A 41 -41.15 15.03 16.49
CA VAL A 41 -42.07 15.32 17.60
C VAL A 41 -43.49 15.32 17.04
N GLY A 42 -44.28 14.29 17.36
CA GLY A 42 -45.56 14.04 16.71
C GLY A 42 -45.40 13.93 15.19
N ASP A 43 -46.10 14.79 14.46
CA ASP A 43 -46.03 14.87 12.99
C ASP A 43 -44.92 15.80 12.47
N THR A 44 -44.28 16.58 13.35
CA THR A 44 -43.21 17.51 12.97
C THR A 44 -41.88 16.78 12.87
N LYS A 45 -41.15 16.96 11.76
CA LYS A 45 -39.84 16.36 11.51
C LYS A 45 -38.83 17.43 11.09
N SER A 46 -37.59 17.29 11.58
CA SER A 46 -36.43 18.05 11.11
C SER A 46 -35.26 17.09 10.89
N SER A 47 -34.45 17.33 9.86
CA SER A 47 -33.33 16.44 9.50
C SER A 47 -32.11 17.24 9.06
N ASP A 48 -30.94 16.72 9.39
CA ASP A 48 -29.66 17.17 8.85
C ASP A 48 -28.85 15.98 8.32
N THR A 49 -27.84 16.23 7.49
CA THR A 49 -27.09 15.18 6.80
C THR A 49 -25.63 15.55 6.63
N VAL A 50 -24.75 14.60 7.00
CA VAL A 50 -23.32 14.68 6.70
C VAL A 50 -22.91 13.55 5.77
N MET A 51 -21.99 13.84 4.86
CA MET A 51 -21.36 12.85 4.00
C MET A 51 -19.96 12.54 4.52
N LEU A 52 -19.69 11.25 4.70
CA LEU A 52 -18.38 10.76 5.07
C LEU A 52 -17.78 9.97 3.91
N ARG A 53 -16.45 9.97 3.84
CA ARG A 53 -15.69 9.15 2.91
C ARG A 53 -14.62 8.40 3.68
N VAL A 54 -14.54 7.08 3.50
CA VAL A 54 -13.44 6.28 4.05
C VAL A 54 -12.12 6.78 3.49
N ALA A 55 -11.10 6.86 4.35
CA ALA A 55 -9.77 7.23 3.92
C ALA A 55 -9.24 6.21 2.89
N PRO A 56 -8.59 6.65 1.79
CA PRO A 56 -8.04 5.76 0.80
C PRO A 56 -6.89 4.94 1.39
N VAL A 57 -6.61 3.78 0.79
CA VAL A 57 -5.35 3.06 1.01
C VAL A 57 -4.32 3.56 0.01
N LEU A 58 -3.15 3.98 0.50
CA LEU A 58 -2.04 4.47 -0.29
C LEU A 58 -0.83 3.57 -0.09
N THR A 59 -0.04 3.32 -1.14
CA THR A 59 1.26 2.64 -1.00
C THR A 59 2.34 3.62 -0.57
N HIS A 60 3.41 3.07 -0.02
CA HIS A 60 4.58 3.86 0.36
C HIS A 60 5.49 4.16 -0.83
N HIS A 61 6.16 5.32 -0.83
CA HIS A 61 7.22 5.65 -1.80
C HIS A 61 8.60 5.66 -1.14
N HIS A 62 9.66 5.44 -1.92
CA HIS A 62 11.04 5.21 -1.43
C HIS A 62 11.71 6.38 -0.68
N LEU A 63 11.08 7.55 -0.63
CA LEU A 63 11.60 8.68 0.16
C LEU A 63 10.98 8.74 1.56
N GLN A 64 9.94 7.94 1.82
CA GLN A 64 9.36 7.87 3.15
C GLN A 64 10.32 7.13 4.07
N LYS A 65 10.31 7.53 5.34
CA LYS A 65 11.17 6.93 6.36
C LYS A 65 10.82 5.45 6.52
N VAL A 66 11.83 4.60 6.38
CA VAL A 66 11.72 3.17 6.66
C VAL A 66 11.49 2.95 8.16
N GLU A 67 10.47 2.15 8.50
CA GLU A 67 10.21 1.76 9.89
C GLU A 67 10.69 0.35 10.22
N GLN A 68 10.61 -0.56 9.25
CA GLN A 68 10.95 -1.96 9.40
C GLN A 68 11.31 -2.54 8.04
N VAL A 69 12.29 -3.44 8.01
CA VAL A 69 12.62 -4.25 6.82
C VAL A 69 12.04 -5.65 7.02
N LEU A 70 11.54 -6.23 5.93
CA LEU A 70 10.90 -7.53 5.91
C LEU A 70 11.70 -8.48 4.99
N ALA A 71 11.95 -9.71 5.44
CA ALA A 71 12.60 -10.74 4.64
C ALA A 71 12.04 -12.13 4.99
N SER A 72 12.40 -13.14 4.21
CA SER A 72 12.04 -14.54 4.50
C SER A 72 13.07 -15.12 5.46
N GLN A 73 12.59 -15.89 6.43
CA GLN A 73 13.42 -16.84 7.16
C GLN A 73 13.67 -18.07 6.28
N ASP A 74 14.89 -18.59 6.30
CA ASP A 74 15.20 -19.92 5.80
C ASP A 74 16.39 -20.45 6.61
N ASN A 75 16.20 -21.57 7.30
CA ASN A 75 17.24 -22.17 8.14
C ASN A 75 17.96 -23.33 7.43
N GLY A 76 17.50 -23.73 6.24
CA GLY A 76 18.08 -24.83 5.44
C GLY A 76 18.98 -24.34 4.31
N ASN A 77 18.82 -23.09 3.85
CA ASN A 77 19.66 -22.50 2.81
C ASN A 77 20.77 -21.61 3.40
N PRO A 78 22.04 -22.05 3.40
CA PRO A 78 23.13 -21.28 4.00
C PRO A 78 23.35 -19.91 3.33
N TYR A 79 23.02 -19.76 2.04
CA TYR A 79 23.15 -18.47 1.34
C TYR A 79 22.10 -17.47 1.80
N LEU A 80 20.88 -17.91 2.07
CA LEU A 80 19.82 -17.04 2.56
C LEU A 80 20.06 -16.67 4.03
N VAL A 81 20.55 -17.60 4.85
CA VAL A 81 21.02 -17.31 6.21
C VAL A 81 22.13 -16.24 6.18
N TYR A 82 23.13 -16.42 5.32
CA TYR A 82 24.21 -15.44 5.17
C TYR A 82 23.70 -14.06 4.75
N PHE A 83 22.83 -14.00 3.74
CA PHE A 83 22.20 -12.76 3.28
C PHE A 83 21.40 -12.06 4.39
N THR A 84 20.54 -12.80 5.10
CA THR A 84 19.70 -12.23 6.16
C THR A 84 20.51 -11.75 7.37
N ASN A 85 21.63 -12.40 7.69
CA ASN A 85 22.58 -11.92 8.70
C ASN A 85 23.24 -10.59 8.32
N ILE A 86 23.65 -10.44 7.05
CA ILE A 86 24.16 -9.17 6.52
C ILE A 86 23.05 -8.11 6.57
N LEU A 87 21.85 -8.45 6.11
CA LEU A 87 20.72 -7.53 6.08
C LEU A 87 20.36 -7.04 7.49
N ALA A 88 20.35 -7.92 8.49
CA ALA A 88 20.12 -7.56 9.88
C ALA A 88 21.21 -6.58 10.40
N SER A 89 22.46 -6.80 10.01
CA SER A 89 23.57 -5.90 10.36
C SER A 89 23.41 -4.52 9.71
N ILE A 90 22.95 -4.45 8.46
CA ILE A 90 22.64 -3.20 7.76
C ILE A 90 21.47 -2.48 8.42
N VAL A 91 20.39 -3.18 8.77
CA VAL A 91 19.22 -2.63 9.48
C VAL A 91 19.65 -1.96 10.79
N LYS A 92 20.53 -2.61 11.56
CA LYS A 92 21.09 -2.06 12.80
C LYS A 92 22.00 -0.85 12.54
N ALA A 93 22.89 -0.94 11.55
CA ALA A 93 23.78 0.16 11.18
C ALA A 93 23.03 1.39 10.67
N ALA A 94 21.88 1.19 10.02
CA ALA A 94 20.98 2.25 9.58
C ALA A 94 20.19 2.92 10.73
N GLY A 95 20.31 2.42 11.97
CA GLY A 95 19.64 3.00 13.14
C GLY A 95 18.12 2.81 13.13
N LEU A 96 17.61 1.78 12.47
CA LEU A 96 16.19 1.47 12.47
C LEU A 96 15.75 1.04 13.88
N LYS A 97 14.58 1.52 14.30
CA LYS A 97 14.04 1.21 15.64
C LYS A 97 13.54 -0.22 15.77
N LYS A 98 13.15 -0.85 14.66
CA LYS A 98 12.67 -2.23 14.61
C LYS A 98 13.72 -3.07 13.91
N ASP A 99 13.96 -4.25 14.47
CA ASP A 99 14.81 -5.25 13.84
C ASP A 99 14.21 -5.77 12.53
N LEU A 100 15.06 -6.42 11.74
CA LEU A 100 14.65 -7.16 10.55
C LEU A 100 13.57 -8.17 10.94
N HIS A 101 12.40 -8.09 10.32
CA HIS A 101 11.38 -9.11 10.49
C HIS A 101 11.61 -10.24 9.50
N LEU A 102 11.61 -11.47 9.99
CA LEU A 102 11.71 -12.67 9.18
C LEU A 102 10.37 -13.39 9.16
N PHE A 103 9.73 -13.46 8.00
CA PHE A 103 8.55 -14.28 7.78
C PHE A 103 8.96 -15.75 7.75
N ASN A 104 8.19 -16.61 8.42
CA ASN A 104 8.35 -18.06 8.26
C ASN A 104 7.66 -18.48 6.95
N GLU A 105 8.26 -18.15 5.82
CA GLU A 105 7.73 -18.44 4.50
C GLU A 105 8.44 -19.66 3.91
N ARG A 106 7.68 -20.71 3.61
CA ARG A 106 8.20 -21.97 3.06
C ARG A 106 8.07 -22.03 1.54
N SER A 107 7.18 -21.21 0.96
CA SER A 107 6.88 -21.18 -0.47
C SER A 107 7.91 -20.37 -1.27
N GLY A 108 8.84 -19.68 -0.62
CA GLY A 108 9.97 -19.03 -1.29
C GLY A 108 10.49 -17.77 -0.58
N LYS A 109 11.65 -17.30 -1.03
CA LYS A 109 12.36 -16.16 -0.42
C LYS A 109 11.82 -14.77 -0.76
N TRP A 110 10.85 -14.69 -1.67
CA TRP A 110 10.41 -13.45 -2.31
C TRP A 110 9.30 -12.76 -1.52
N VAL A 111 9.66 -12.11 -0.41
CA VAL A 111 8.70 -11.34 0.41
C VAL A 111 8.05 -10.20 -0.37
N GLN A 112 8.83 -9.50 -1.20
CA GLN A 112 8.33 -8.46 -2.12
C GLN A 112 7.21 -8.97 -3.04
N GLY A 113 7.13 -10.30 -3.27
CA GLY A 113 6.10 -10.86 -4.12
C GLY A 113 4.69 -10.92 -3.52
N PHE A 114 4.55 -11.02 -2.19
CA PHE A 114 3.24 -11.27 -1.56
C PHE A 114 2.71 -10.13 -0.70
N VAL A 115 3.50 -9.09 -0.44
CA VAL A 115 3.12 -7.98 0.41
C VAL A 115 3.55 -6.64 -0.16
N GLU A 116 2.63 -5.68 -0.14
CA GLU A 116 2.87 -4.28 -0.46
C GLU A 116 2.47 -3.42 0.76
N PRO A 117 3.43 -2.85 1.51
CA PRO A 117 3.12 -2.00 2.65
C PRO A 117 2.46 -0.68 2.23
N GLY A 118 1.29 -0.40 2.79
CA GLY A 118 0.57 0.84 2.60
C GLY A 118 0.12 1.49 3.90
N TYR A 119 -0.71 2.51 3.78
CA TYR A 119 -1.28 3.24 4.89
C TYR A 119 -2.63 3.84 4.51
N SER A 120 -3.41 4.15 5.53
CA SER A 120 -4.59 5.01 5.39
C SER A 120 -4.53 6.10 6.44
N SER A 121 -5.04 7.28 6.10
CA SER A 121 -4.87 8.48 6.92
C SER A 121 -6.06 9.42 6.78
N MET A 122 -6.48 10.00 7.90
CA MET A 122 -7.56 10.98 7.96
C MET A 122 -7.27 12.09 8.98
N PRO A 123 -7.88 13.26 8.85
CA PRO A 123 -7.91 14.24 9.92
C PRO A 123 -8.59 13.65 11.16
N GLY A 124 -8.01 13.86 12.34
CA GLY A 124 -8.61 13.55 13.62
C GLY A 124 -8.66 14.78 14.53
N PRO A 125 -9.28 14.67 15.71
CA PRO A 125 -9.51 15.79 16.61
C PRO A 125 -8.23 16.48 17.09
N ASN A 126 -7.13 15.73 17.23
CA ASN A 126 -5.83 16.22 17.69
C ASN A 126 -4.74 16.17 16.61
N GLY A 127 -5.15 16.15 15.33
CA GLY A 127 -4.26 15.99 14.18
C GLY A 127 -4.50 14.69 13.41
N THR A 128 -3.60 14.39 12.48
CA THR A 128 -3.74 13.26 11.57
C THR A 128 -3.72 11.92 12.31
N VAL A 129 -4.73 11.09 12.05
CA VAL A 129 -4.79 9.69 12.48
C VAL A 129 -4.43 8.82 11.29
N SER A 130 -3.45 7.94 11.47
CA SER A 130 -2.98 7.03 10.41
C SER A 130 -2.86 5.61 10.93
N ILE A 131 -3.19 4.66 10.06
CA ILE A 131 -2.92 3.23 10.29
C ILE A 131 -2.04 2.70 9.16
N ARG A 132 -1.19 1.72 9.48
CA ARG A 132 -0.49 0.93 8.46
C ARG A 132 -1.47 -0.07 7.87
N ILE A 133 -1.33 -0.38 6.59
CA ILE A 133 -2.14 -1.38 5.90
C ILE A 133 -1.19 -2.34 5.21
N MET A 134 -1.20 -3.62 5.59
CA MET A 134 -0.50 -4.66 4.86
C MET A 134 -1.38 -5.08 3.68
N ILE A 135 -1.02 -4.68 2.46
CA ILE A 135 -1.74 -5.10 1.26
C ILE A 135 -1.18 -6.47 0.86
N ARG A 136 -2.03 -7.50 0.88
CA ARG A 136 -1.68 -8.81 0.37
C ARG A 136 -1.79 -8.77 -1.15
N CYS A 137 -0.66 -8.94 -1.84
CA CYS A 137 -0.65 -9.05 -3.28
C CYS A 137 -1.36 -10.35 -3.72
N PRO A 138 -2.05 -10.36 -4.87
CA PRO A 138 -2.51 -11.58 -5.50
C PRO A 138 -1.28 -12.45 -5.77
N GLY A 139 -1.27 -13.64 -5.20
CA GLY A 139 -0.18 -14.60 -5.31
C GLY A 139 -0.75 -16.00 -5.31
N ASP A 140 0.06 -16.97 -5.72
CA ASP A 140 -0.09 -18.37 -5.30
C ASP A 140 -0.31 -18.44 -3.78
N GLU A 141 -0.86 -19.54 -3.25
CA GLU A 141 -1.33 -19.67 -1.86
C GLU A 141 -0.25 -19.55 -0.74
N ARG A 142 0.82 -18.79 -0.98
CA ARG A 142 1.94 -18.50 -0.09
C ARG A 142 1.48 -18.23 1.32
N GLU A 143 2.12 -18.93 2.24
CA GLU A 143 1.80 -18.88 3.66
C GLU A 143 2.04 -17.46 4.20
N GLY A 144 3.07 -16.77 3.72
CA GLY A 144 3.43 -15.40 4.10
C GLY A 144 2.30 -14.39 3.85
N GLY A 145 1.57 -14.53 2.74
CA GLY A 145 0.38 -13.69 2.47
C GLY A 145 -0.73 -13.89 3.52
N ARG A 146 -0.91 -15.12 4.03
CA ARG A 146 -1.85 -15.42 5.14
C ARG A 146 -1.33 -14.88 6.47
N GLN A 147 -0.01 -14.91 6.71
CA GLN A 147 0.63 -14.38 7.91
C GLN A 147 0.38 -12.88 8.12
N LEU A 148 0.14 -12.11 7.06
CA LEU A 148 -0.25 -10.71 7.16
C LEU A 148 -1.54 -10.53 7.99
N PHE A 149 -2.52 -11.41 7.80
CA PHE A 149 -3.78 -11.37 8.51
C PHE A 149 -3.71 -12.01 9.90
N LEU A 150 -2.90 -13.07 10.05
CA LEU A 150 -2.81 -13.83 11.30
C LEU A 150 -1.91 -13.14 12.34
N TYR A 151 -0.80 -12.53 11.91
CA TYR A 151 0.26 -12.08 12.81
C TYR A 151 0.58 -10.59 12.70
N PHE A 152 0.41 -9.96 11.52
CA PHE A 152 0.67 -8.52 11.35
C PHE A 152 -0.54 -7.65 11.67
N ARG A 153 -1.75 -8.12 11.35
CA ARG A 153 -2.97 -7.39 11.61
C ARG A 153 -3.20 -7.28 13.13
N LYS A 154 -3.08 -6.07 13.65
CA LYS A 154 -3.18 -5.74 15.09
C LYS A 154 -3.60 -4.29 15.27
N ALA A 155 -3.69 -3.83 16.52
CA ALA A 155 -3.96 -2.41 16.80
C ALA A 155 -2.97 -1.51 16.03
N GLY A 156 -3.51 -0.58 15.24
CA GLY A 156 -2.74 0.34 14.38
C GLY A 156 -2.26 -0.23 13.04
N VAL A 157 -2.50 -1.51 12.75
CA VAL A 157 -2.10 -2.18 11.50
C VAL A 157 -3.27 -3.00 10.93
N GLY A 158 -3.86 -2.52 9.85
CA GLY A 158 -4.83 -3.26 9.05
C GLY A 158 -4.17 -4.20 8.05
N ALA A 159 -4.97 -5.08 7.45
CA ALA A 159 -4.57 -5.91 6.32
C ALA A 159 -5.72 -5.98 5.32
N VAL A 160 -5.41 -5.91 4.03
CA VAL A 160 -6.39 -5.94 2.94
C VAL A 160 -5.93 -6.90 1.86
N GLN A 161 -6.87 -7.45 1.11
CA GLN A 161 -6.59 -8.29 -0.04
C GLN A 161 -7.61 -7.99 -1.13
N HIS A 162 -7.18 -8.04 -2.38
CA HIS A 162 -8.05 -8.05 -3.56
C HIS A 162 -7.45 -9.05 -4.54
N LEU A 163 -7.99 -10.27 -4.50
CA LEU A 163 -7.41 -11.43 -5.17
C LEU A 163 -8.05 -11.62 -6.55
N GLY A 164 -7.23 -12.04 -7.52
CA GLY A 164 -7.67 -12.49 -8.83
C GLY A 164 -8.01 -13.98 -8.87
N LYS A 165 -8.68 -14.43 -9.94
CA LYS A 165 -9.01 -15.85 -10.17
C LYS A 165 -7.85 -16.64 -10.81
N ASN A 166 -7.04 -15.98 -11.63
CA ASN A 166 -5.91 -16.57 -12.37
C ASN A 166 -4.68 -15.71 -12.12
N VAL A 167 -4.01 -15.94 -10.99
CA VAL A 167 -2.84 -15.17 -10.60
C VAL A 167 -1.64 -15.58 -11.44
N SER A 168 -0.89 -14.62 -11.95
CA SER A 168 0.34 -14.84 -12.72
C SER A 168 1.53 -14.13 -12.09
N ASN A 169 2.73 -14.27 -12.69
CA ASN A 169 3.93 -13.63 -12.14
C ASN A 169 3.79 -12.12 -12.04
N ILE A 170 3.05 -11.47 -12.93
CA ILE A 170 2.86 -10.01 -12.94
C ILE A 170 2.05 -9.48 -11.74
N ASP A 171 1.43 -10.37 -10.95
CA ASP A 171 0.67 -10.01 -9.75
C ASP A 171 1.52 -9.87 -8.47
N ALA A 172 2.81 -10.12 -8.57
CA ALA A 172 3.72 -9.95 -7.46
C ALA A 172 3.88 -8.47 -7.09
N GLY A 173 4.08 -8.19 -5.80
CA GLY A 173 4.30 -6.82 -5.31
C GLY A 173 5.53 -6.10 -5.90
N GLY A 174 6.54 -6.81 -6.40
CA GLY A 174 7.65 -6.21 -7.17
C GLY A 174 7.19 -5.49 -8.44
N ASN A 175 5.98 -5.81 -8.91
CA ASN A 175 5.35 -5.13 -10.04
C ASN A 175 4.49 -3.91 -9.64
N ILE A 176 4.51 -3.52 -8.37
CA ILE A 176 3.84 -2.35 -7.81
C ILE A 176 4.89 -1.44 -7.19
N GLU A 177 5.04 -0.24 -7.72
CA GLU A 177 6.00 0.75 -7.24
C GLU A 177 5.33 2.11 -7.07
N ALA A 178 5.99 3.06 -6.39
CA ALA A 178 5.46 4.40 -6.19
C ALA A 178 6.45 5.52 -6.53
N ILE A 179 6.07 6.35 -7.50
CA ILE A 179 6.75 7.62 -7.77
C ILE A 179 6.59 8.52 -6.56
N PRO A 180 7.68 9.07 -5.98
CA PRO A 180 7.57 10.03 -4.91
C PRO A 180 6.84 11.32 -5.32
N PRO A 181 6.38 12.16 -4.38
CA PRO A 181 5.62 13.37 -4.68
C PRO A 181 6.29 14.29 -5.70
N TYR A 182 5.48 14.85 -6.61
CA TYR A 182 5.99 15.75 -7.65
C TYR A 182 4.91 16.63 -8.28
N THR A 183 5.34 17.67 -8.99
CA THR A 183 4.51 18.46 -9.90
C THR A 183 5.02 18.29 -11.34
N PHE A 184 4.11 18.14 -12.28
CA PHE A 184 4.42 18.06 -13.71
C PHE A 184 3.34 18.79 -14.52
N LYS A 185 3.77 19.72 -15.38
CA LYS A 185 2.88 20.52 -16.26
C LYS A 185 1.67 21.12 -15.52
N GLY A 186 1.91 21.75 -14.37
CA GLY A 186 0.87 22.41 -13.56
C GLY A 186 0.01 21.48 -12.70
N LYS A 187 0.17 20.14 -12.82
CA LYS A 187 -0.54 19.18 -11.97
C LYS A 187 0.35 18.65 -10.86
N SER A 188 -0.13 18.74 -9.62
CA SER A 188 0.56 18.25 -8.43
C SER A 188 0.05 16.86 -8.00
N TRP A 189 0.97 16.02 -7.55
CA TRP A 189 0.74 14.68 -7.02
C TRP A 189 1.38 14.58 -5.63
N PRO A 190 0.71 15.09 -4.58
CA PRO A 190 1.31 15.19 -3.24
C PRO A 190 1.50 13.83 -2.56
N ALA A 191 0.72 12.81 -2.94
CA ALA A 191 0.90 11.42 -2.50
C ALA A 191 1.76 10.60 -3.48
N GLY A 192 2.33 11.24 -4.51
CA GLY A 192 2.96 10.54 -5.60
C GLY A 192 1.95 9.84 -6.52
N ARG A 193 2.43 8.86 -7.27
CA ARG A 193 1.62 8.02 -8.17
C ARG A 193 2.17 6.61 -8.17
N LEU A 194 1.31 5.63 -8.42
CA LEU A 194 1.76 4.26 -8.64
C LEU A 194 2.49 4.15 -9.99
N VAL A 195 3.49 3.29 -10.04
CA VAL A 195 4.06 2.70 -11.26
C VAL A 195 3.73 1.24 -11.22
N HIS A 196 3.20 0.74 -12.33
CA HIS A 196 2.71 -0.62 -12.39
C HIS A 196 3.15 -1.23 -13.72
N GLY A 197 3.75 -2.41 -13.70
CA GLY A 197 4.05 -3.11 -14.95
C GLY A 197 2.78 -3.73 -15.53
N LYS A 198 2.71 -3.77 -16.85
CA LYS A 198 1.69 -4.49 -17.59
C LYS A 198 2.37 -5.40 -18.61
N ASP A 199 1.74 -6.52 -18.89
CA ASP A 199 1.98 -7.22 -20.14
C ASP A 199 0.91 -6.81 -21.18
N ASP A 200 0.92 -7.43 -22.36
CA ASP A 200 -0.04 -7.12 -23.43
C ASP A 200 -1.38 -7.87 -23.30
N THR A 201 -1.42 -8.91 -22.47
CA THR A 201 -2.53 -9.85 -22.33
C THR A 201 -3.27 -9.76 -20.99
N GLU A 202 -2.60 -9.27 -19.95
CA GLU A 202 -3.01 -9.29 -18.57
C GLU A 202 -2.64 -7.97 -17.88
N LYS A 203 -3.45 -7.62 -16.88
CA LYS A 203 -3.16 -6.57 -15.92
C LYS A 203 -3.16 -7.22 -14.56
N HIS A 204 -2.29 -6.74 -13.70
CA HIS A 204 -2.24 -7.18 -12.32
C HIS A 204 -3.59 -6.98 -11.64
N HIS A 205 -4.12 -8.02 -11.02
CA HIS A 205 -5.48 -8.07 -10.47
C HIS A 205 -5.75 -7.00 -9.41
N ILE A 206 -4.73 -6.61 -8.64
CA ILE A 206 -4.89 -5.59 -7.60
C ILE A 206 -5.03 -4.17 -8.16
N LEU A 207 -4.71 -3.97 -9.44
CA LEU A 207 -4.71 -2.65 -10.06
C LEU A 207 -6.07 -1.95 -9.93
N SER A 208 -7.17 -2.67 -10.14
CA SER A 208 -8.52 -2.10 -10.02
C SER A 208 -8.82 -1.61 -8.59
N TYR A 209 -8.31 -2.34 -7.58
CA TYR A 209 -8.41 -1.94 -6.18
C TYR A 209 -7.59 -0.69 -5.89
N LEU A 210 -6.35 -0.61 -6.38
CA LEU A 210 -5.49 0.55 -6.21
C LEU A 210 -6.01 1.79 -6.95
N GLU A 211 -6.54 1.63 -8.16
CA GLU A 211 -7.20 2.69 -8.92
C GLU A 211 -8.45 3.20 -8.21
N ALA A 212 -9.20 2.30 -7.57
CA ALA A 212 -10.31 2.65 -6.71
C ALA A 212 -9.87 3.41 -5.45
N GLN A 213 -8.59 3.67 -5.18
CA GLN A 213 -8.19 4.58 -4.09
C GLN A 213 -8.06 6.04 -4.57
N GLU A 214 -8.16 6.29 -5.89
CA GLU A 214 -8.19 7.60 -6.58
C GLU A 214 -6.96 8.51 -6.43
N THR A 215 -6.17 8.32 -5.38
CA THR A 215 -5.19 9.31 -4.92
C THR A 215 -3.84 9.14 -5.64
N GLN A 216 -3.38 7.90 -5.83
CA GLN A 216 -2.11 7.59 -6.49
C GLN A 216 -2.34 7.01 -7.89
N LYS A 217 -2.99 7.78 -8.79
CA LYS A 217 -3.33 7.32 -10.15
C LYS A 217 -2.14 6.59 -10.83
N PRO A 218 -2.26 5.32 -11.24
CA PRO A 218 -1.15 4.55 -11.80
C PRO A 218 -0.57 5.11 -13.11
N LEU A 219 0.70 4.80 -13.35
CA LEU A 219 1.38 4.80 -14.64
C LEU A 219 1.67 3.35 -15.01
N LEU A 220 1.12 2.91 -16.14
CA LEU A 220 1.36 1.57 -16.64
C LEU A 220 2.61 1.58 -17.52
N LEU A 221 3.58 0.73 -17.21
CA LEU A 221 4.79 0.52 -18.00
C LEU A 221 4.74 -0.86 -18.63
N ASP A 222 5.25 -0.99 -19.85
CA ASP A 222 5.40 -2.29 -20.48
C ASP A 222 6.58 -3.05 -19.85
N THR A 223 6.25 -4.18 -19.22
CA THR A 223 7.22 -5.09 -18.59
C THR A 223 7.22 -6.48 -19.23
N ALA A 224 6.49 -6.69 -20.34
CA ALA A 224 6.40 -7.97 -21.02
C ALA A 224 7.74 -8.49 -21.56
N TRP A 225 8.72 -7.60 -21.74
CA TRP A 225 10.05 -7.92 -22.22
C TRP A 225 10.96 -8.54 -21.14
N LEU A 226 10.57 -8.46 -19.86
CA LEU A 226 11.30 -9.08 -18.75
C LEU A 226 10.82 -10.52 -18.53
N SER A 227 11.73 -11.41 -18.17
CA SER A 227 11.38 -12.81 -17.90
C SER A 227 10.46 -12.97 -16.67
N VAL A 228 10.58 -12.09 -15.68
CA VAL A 228 9.73 -12.09 -14.49
C VAL A 228 8.57 -11.09 -14.68
N GLY A 229 8.86 -9.91 -15.22
CA GLY A 229 7.83 -8.98 -15.67
C GLY A 229 7.53 -7.83 -14.71
N HIS A 230 8.49 -7.47 -13.85
CA HIS A 230 8.28 -6.52 -12.74
C HIS A 230 8.98 -5.18 -12.98
N VAL A 231 8.40 -4.11 -12.44
CA VAL A 231 8.97 -2.76 -12.56
C VAL A 231 10.23 -2.56 -11.71
N ASP A 232 10.34 -3.26 -10.57
CA ASP A 232 11.51 -3.20 -9.69
C ASP A 232 12.80 -3.74 -10.34
N GLU A 233 12.70 -4.57 -11.38
CA GLU A 233 13.84 -5.12 -12.13
C GLU A 233 14.65 -4.05 -12.88
N PHE A 234 14.04 -2.89 -13.19
CA PHE A 234 14.69 -1.86 -13.99
C PHE A 234 14.47 -0.43 -13.52
N LEU A 235 13.62 -0.19 -12.53
CA LEU A 235 13.26 1.15 -12.07
C LEU A 235 13.29 1.23 -10.54
N GLN A 236 13.97 2.25 -10.02
CA GLN A 236 13.91 2.60 -8.60
C GLN A 236 13.93 4.12 -8.43
N PHE A 237 13.27 4.64 -7.39
CA PHE A 237 13.39 6.04 -6.99
C PHE A 237 14.30 6.19 -5.77
N ILE A 238 15.24 7.14 -5.82
CA ILE A 238 16.15 7.44 -4.69
C ILE A 238 16.19 8.94 -4.36
N PRO A 239 16.48 9.32 -3.11
CA PRO A 239 16.70 10.72 -2.73
C PRO A 239 17.85 11.35 -3.52
N ALA A 240 17.71 12.61 -3.90
CA ALA A 240 18.75 13.35 -4.62
C ALA A 240 18.71 14.85 -4.30
N LYS A 241 19.88 15.49 -4.31
CA LYS A 241 20.02 16.95 -4.08
C LYS A 241 19.68 17.74 -5.35
N ASN A 242 18.39 17.79 -5.69
CA ASN A 242 17.86 18.56 -6.81
C ASN A 242 16.50 19.20 -6.46
N LYS A 243 15.93 20.01 -7.35
CA LYS A 243 14.63 20.69 -7.11
C LYS A 243 13.46 19.73 -6.83
N ARG A 244 13.57 18.48 -7.27
CA ARG A 244 12.55 17.43 -7.10
C ARG A 244 12.77 16.63 -5.81
N GLY A 245 13.98 16.67 -5.23
CA GLY A 245 14.37 15.90 -4.05
C GLY A 245 14.67 14.42 -4.34
N TRP A 246 14.55 13.98 -5.59
CA TRP A 246 14.73 12.58 -6.00
C TRP A 246 15.08 12.44 -7.48
N VAL A 247 15.61 11.27 -7.84
CA VAL A 247 15.80 10.82 -9.23
C VAL A 247 15.21 9.43 -9.41
N ALA A 248 14.85 9.11 -10.66
CA ALA A 248 14.65 7.72 -11.08
C ALA A 248 16.01 7.15 -11.48
N VAL A 249 16.36 6.00 -10.92
CA VAL A 249 17.45 5.14 -11.36
C VAL A 249 16.84 4.10 -12.28
N ILE A 250 17.41 3.99 -13.48
CA ILE A 250 16.92 3.09 -14.52
C ILE A 250 18.08 2.22 -14.98
N SER A 251 17.86 0.93 -15.16
CA SER A 251 18.86 0.02 -15.73
C SER A 251 19.25 0.49 -17.14
N ASP A 252 20.56 0.70 -17.37
CA ASP A 252 21.11 1.16 -18.65
C ASP A 252 22.21 0.20 -19.15
N PRO A 253 21.86 -0.83 -19.93
CA PRO A 253 22.83 -1.75 -20.52
C PRO A 253 23.83 -1.06 -21.46
N ARG A 254 23.47 0.07 -22.09
CA ARG A 254 24.38 0.78 -23.01
C ARG A 254 25.49 1.47 -22.22
N LEU A 255 25.16 2.07 -21.08
CA LEU A 255 26.15 2.63 -20.18
C LEU A 255 27.10 1.56 -19.65
N ALA A 256 26.58 0.38 -19.29
CA ALA A 256 27.41 -0.75 -18.84
C ALA A 256 28.41 -1.21 -19.92
N ILE A 257 27.96 -1.36 -21.17
CA ILE A 257 28.85 -1.68 -22.30
C ILE A 257 29.91 -0.62 -22.49
N LYS A 258 29.51 0.66 -22.45
CA LYS A 258 30.45 1.77 -22.60
C LYS A 258 31.53 1.76 -21.52
N LEU A 259 31.17 1.52 -20.25
CA LEU A 259 32.14 1.43 -19.16
C LEU A 259 33.20 0.34 -19.39
N LEU A 260 32.79 -0.82 -19.92
CA LEU A 260 33.70 -1.92 -20.24
C LEU A 260 34.60 -1.64 -21.45
N GLN A 261 34.20 -0.73 -22.34
CA GLN A 261 34.98 -0.32 -23.51
C GLN A 261 35.95 0.82 -23.19
N ASP A 262 35.63 1.62 -22.17
CA ASP A 262 36.44 2.75 -21.71
C ASP A 262 37.55 2.29 -20.70
N GLU A 263 37.51 1.04 -20.24
CA GLU A 263 38.59 0.36 -19.49
C GLU A 263 39.71 -0.16 -20.42
#